data_AF-A0A1I6V373-F1
#
_entry.id   AF-A0A1I6V373-F1
#
_cell.length_a   1.000
_cell.length_b   1.000
_cell.length_c   1.000
_cell.angle_alpha   90.00
_cell.angle_beta   90.00
_cell.angle_gamma   90.00
#
_symmetry.space_group_name_H-M   'P 1'
#
loop_
_entity.id
_entity.type
_entity.pdbx_description
1 polymer ?
#
loop_
_entity_poly.entity_id
_entity_poly.type
_entity_poly.pdbx_seq_one_letter_code
_entity_poly.pdbx_strand_id
1 'polypeptide(L)'
;MKVLNNVKGIKLLACLSIGLCTFNYSSISFAETQTSNSADATKKAIDIDTGIANLKYNNQEVLAVNGDKVESFVPKESTNSNGKFVVVEREKKSLTTSPVDISIIDSVANRTYPGAVQLANKAFA
;
A
#
# COMPACT_ATOMS: atom_id res chain seq x y z
N MET A 1 26.24 -15.42 -72.97
CA MET A 1 27.04 -15.92 -71.82
C MET A 1 27.55 -14.69 -71.06
N LYS A 2 27.20 -14.33 -69.82
CA LYS A 2 26.87 -15.06 -68.58
C LYS A 2 25.78 -14.31 -67.81
N VAL A 3 24.62 -14.94 -67.59
CA VAL A 3 23.71 -14.60 -66.49
C VAL A 3 23.88 -15.70 -65.46
N LEU A 4 24.82 -15.52 -64.53
CA LEU A 4 25.01 -16.34 -63.33
C LEU A 4 26.18 -15.64 -62.61
N ASN A 5 25.97 -14.89 -61.53
CA ASN A 5 26.32 -15.42 -60.20
C ASN A 5 25.81 -14.55 -59.02
N ASN A 6 25.00 -13.50 -59.25
CA ASN A 6 24.64 -12.57 -58.17
C ASN A 6 23.47 -13.03 -57.28
N VAL A 7 22.75 -14.10 -57.66
CA VAL A 7 21.62 -14.64 -56.88
C VAL A 7 22.09 -15.48 -55.68
N LYS A 8 23.29 -16.07 -55.74
CA LYS A 8 23.86 -16.87 -54.65
C LYS A 8 24.30 -16.01 -53.46
N GLY A 9 24.88 -14.83 -53.73
CA GLY A 9 25.32 -13.88 -52.69
C GLY A 9 24.15 -13.22 -51.95
N ILE A 10 23.07 -12.89 -52.66
CA ILE A 10 21.86 -12.27 -52.06
C ILE A 10 21.15 -13.25 -51.11
N LYS A 11 21.08 -14.55 -51.44
CA LYS A 11 20.51 -15.58 -50.55
C LYS A 11 21.39 -15.81 -49.31
N LEU A 12 22.71 -15.74 -49.45
CA LEU A 12 23.65 -15.87 -48.34
C LEU A 12 23.52 -14.69 -47.35
N LEU A 13 23.36 -13.47 -47.87
CA LEU A 13 23.24 -12.25 -47.05
C LEU A 13 21.91 -12.19 -46.29
N ALA A 14 20.82 -12.68 -46.90
CA ALA A 14 19.49 -12.73 -46.27
C ALA A 14 19.41 -13.78 -45.15
N CYS A 15 20.12 -14.90 -45.26
CA CYS A 15 20.19 -15.88 -44.16
C CYS A 15 21.05 -15.39 -42.98
N LEU A 16 22.09 -14.58 -43.26
CA LEU A 16 22.96 -14.04 -42.22
C LEU A 16 22.25 -12.97 -41.36
N SER A 17 21.34 -12.19 -41.94
CA SER A 17 20.55 -11.20 -41.19
C SER A 17 19.47 -11.83 -40.30
N ILE A 18 18.84 -12.94 -40.73
CA ILE A 18 17.82 -13.65 -39.95
C ILE A 18 18.46 -14.42 -38.77
N GLY A 19 19.68 -14.94 -38.94
CA GLY A 19 20.43 -15.57 -37.85
C GLY A 19 20.94 -14.58 -36.80
N LEU A 20 21.24 -13.33 -37.16
CA LEU A 20 21.72 -12.32 -36.21
C LEU A 20 20.59 -11.77 -35.30
N CYS A 21 19.33 -11.83 -35.76
CA CYS A 21 18.18 -11.39 -34.99
C CYS A 21 17.79 -12.34 -33.84
N THR A 22 18.20 -13.62 -33.87
CA THR A 22 17.84 -14.59 -32.83
C THR A 22 18.82 -14.65 -31.65
N PHE A 23 19.98 -14.01 -31.71
CA PHE A 23 20.93 -13.95 -30.60
C PHE A 23 20.62 -12.84 -29.57
N ASN A 24 19.62 -11.99 -29.82
CA ASN A 24 19.28 -10.86 -28.93
C ASN A 24 18.06 -11.12 -28.02
N TYR A 25 17.47 -12.31 -28.01
CA TYR A 25 16.29 -12.64 -27.19
C TYR A 25 16.47 -13.87 -26.30
N SER A 26 17.66 -14.03 -25.71
CA SER A 26 17.84 -14.98 -24.62
C SER A 26 18.51 -14.33 -23.41
N SER A 27 17.99 -13.17 -23.02
CA SER A 27 18.06 -12.76 -21.62
C SER A 27 17.04 -13.58 -20.85
N ILE A 28 17.38 -14.83 -20.52
CA ILE A 28 16.70 -15.52 -19.42
C ILE A 28 17.06 -14.69 -18.19
N SER A 29 16.14 -13.82 -17.76
CA SER A 29 16.24 -13.17 -16.46
C SER A 29 16.01 -14.26 -15.42
N PHE A 30 17.09 -14.87 -14.96
CA PHE A 30 17.07 -15.46 -13.64
C PHE A 30 16.88 -14.29 -12.68
N ALA A 31 15.83 -14.34 -11.86
CA ALA A 31 15.80 -13.50 -10.67
C ALA A 31 17.10 -13.80 -9.93
N GLU A 32 18.00 -12.82 -9.87
CA GLU A 32 19.23 -12.93 -9.11
C GLU A 32 18.82 -13.24 -7.67
N THR A 33 19.01 -14.48 -7.24
CA THR A 33 19.10 -14.77 -5.81
C THR A 33 20.28 -13.97 -5.33
N GLN A 34 20.01 -12.82 -4.71
CA GLN A 34 21.02 -11.97 -4.10
C GLN A 34 21.85 -12.87 -3.18
N THR A 35 23.07 -13.14 -3.60
CA THR A 35 24.07 -13.73 -2.70
C THR A 35 24.53 -12.55 -1.85
N SER A 36 23.80 -12.29 -0.77
CA SER A 36 24.03 -11.13 0.08
C SER A 36 25.41 -11.25 0.71
N ASN A 37 26.41 -10.63 0.10
CA ASN A 37 27.66 -10.33 0.78
C ASN A 37 27.29 -9.45 1.98
N SER A 38 27.90 -9.70 3.16
CA SER A 38 27.61 -8.97 4.40
C SER A 38 27.66 -7.44 4.24
N ALA A 39 28.47 -6.93 3.30
CA ALA A 39 28.55 -5.50 2.99
C ALA A 39 27.30 -4.95 2.25
N ASP A 40 26.63 -5.76 1.42
CA ASP A 40 25.41 -5.37 0.71
C ASP A 40 24.19 -5.37 1.64
N ALA A 41 24.09 -6.36 2.54
CA ALA A 41 23.09 -6.38 3.61
C ALA A 41 23.21 -5.16 4.54
N THR A 42 24.43 -4.79 4.94
CA THR A 42 24.68 -3.57 5.74
C THR A 42 24.29 -2.30 4.98
N LYS A 43 24.59 -2.21 3.67
CA LYS A 43 24.21 -1.06 2.85
C LYS A 43 22.68 -0.92 2.71
N LYS A 44 21.96 -2.03 2.56
CA LYS A 44 20.49 -2.06 2.52
C LYS A 44 19.86 -1.71 3.87
N ALA A 45 20.46 -2.14 4.98
CA ALA A 45 20.01 -1.75 6.31
C ALA A 45 20.15 -0.23 6.52
N ILE A 46 21.30 0.35 6.15
CA ILE A 46 21.52 1.81 6.21
C ILE A 46 20.47 2.57 5.36
N ASP A 47 20.12 2.03 4.19
CA ASP A 47 19.10 2.60 3.30
C ASP A 47 17.69 2.55 3.93
N ILE A 48 17.33 1.44 4.59
CA ILE A 48 16.05 1.29 5.31
C ILE A 48 15.98 2.24 6.50
N ASP A 49 17.02 2.28 7.34
CA ASP A 49 17.07 3.14 8.52
C ASP A 49 16.97 4.61 8.11
N THR A 50 17.71 5.00 7.07
CA THR A 50 17.67 6.35 6.50
C THR A 50 16.29 6.64 5.89
N GLY A 51 15.68 5.67 5.22
CA GLY A 51 14.34 5.78 4.67
C GLY A 51 13.27 6.05 5.74
N ILE A 52 13.27 5.24 6.82
CA ILE A 52 12.34 5.38 7.94
C ILE A 52 12.57 6.70 8.68
N ALA A 53 13.83 7.04 8.98
CA ALA A 53 14.18 8.26 9.71
C ALA A 53 13.80 9.55 8.95
N ASN A 54 13.76 9.50 7.62
CA ASN A 54 13.39 10.64 6.79
C ASN A 54 11.88 10.79 6.54
N LEU A 55 11.05 9.88 7.07
CA LEU A 55 9.60 10.02 6.97
C LEU A 55 9.13 11.25 7.76
N LYS A 56 8.41 12.15 7.09
CA LYS A 56 7.83 13.35 7.69
C LYS A 56 6.33 13.16 7.89
N TYR A 57 5.92 12.98 9.14
CA TYR A 57 4.51 12.83 9.51
C TYR A 57 4.27 13.35 10.93
N ASN A 58 3.02 13.69 11.24
CA ASN A 58 2.60 14.00 12.61
C ASN A 58 2.12 12.71 13.28
N ASN A 59 2.84 12.25 14.29
CA ASN A 59 2.51 11.02 15.01
C ASN A 59 1.22 11.12 15.84
N GLN A 60 0.72 12.33 16.12
CA GLN A 60 -0.55 12.57 16.80
C GLN A 60 -1.76 12.55 15.84
N GLU A 61 -1.52 12.71 14.53
CA GLU A 61 -2.59 12.85 13.53
C GLU A 61 -2.70 11.66 12.57
N VAL A 62 -1.62 10.89 12.38
CA VAL A 62 -1.57 9.82 11.38
C VAL A 62 -2.63 8.72 11.58
N LEU A 63 -3.11 8.53 12.81
CA LEU A 63 -4.19 7.61 13.18
C LEU A 63 -5.43 8.34 13.74
N ALA A 64 -5.53 9.66 13.58
CA ALA A 64 -6.67 10.41 14.10
C ALA A 64 -7.95 10.10 13.29
N VAL A 65 -9.03 9.79 14.00
CA VAL A 65 -10.36 9.56 13.42
C VAL A 65 -11.32 10.64 13.94
N ASN A 66 -11.93 11.37 13.01
CA ASN A 66 -12.95 12.35 13.32
C ASN A 66 -14.33 11.73 13.09
N GLY A 67 -15.15 11.69 14.13
CA GLY A 67 -16.53 11.24 14.05
C GLY A 67 -17.46 12.29 13.45
N ASP A 68 -18.76 11.99 13.50
CA ASP A 68 -19.80 12.86 12.97
C ASP A 68 -19.89 14.19 13.75
N LYS A 69 -20.14 15.28 13.02
CA LYS A 69 -20.35 16.60 13.58
C LYS A 69 -21.84 16.94 13.59
N VAL A 70 -22.40 17.16 14.77
CA VAL A 70 -23.80 17.60 14.92
C VAL A 70 -23.90 19.11 14.70
N GLU A 71 -24.55 19.52 13.60
CA GLU A 71 -24.75 20.93 13.24
C GLU A 71 -26.05 21.53 13.80
N SER A 72 -27.14 20.76 13.83
CA SER A 72 -28.45 21.24 14.29
C SER A 72 -29.24 20.15 15.00
N PHE A 73 -29.97 20.52 16.06
CA PHE A 73 -30.86 19.64 16.82
C PHE A 73 -31.93 20.47 17.54
N VAL A 74 -33.08 19.86 17.85
CA VAL A 74 -34.11 20.47 18.71
C VAL A 74 -33.75 20.22 20.18
N PRO A 75 -33.50 21.26 21.00
CA PRO A 75 -33.02 21.07 22.37
C PRO A 75 -34.03 20.41 23.30
N LYS A 76 -35.32 20.69 23.13
CA LYS A 76 -36.39 20.11 23.94
C LYS A 76 -37.64 19.93 23.10
N GLU A 77 -38.21 18.74 23.13
CA GLU A 77 -39.46 18.44 22.46
C GLU A 77 -40.31 17.50 23.31
N SER A 78 -41.61 17.49 23.03
CA SER A 78 -42.55 16.60 23.71
C SER A 78 -43.42 15.86 22.71
N THR A 79 -43.69 14.59 23.01
CA THR A 79 -44.65 13.79 22.26
C THR A 79 -45.59 13.05 23.20
N ASN A 80 -46.85 12.87 22.77
CA ASN A 80 -47.82 12.07 23.49
C ASN A 80 -47.99 10.76 22.74
N SER A 81 -47.62 9.65 23.37
CA SER A 81 -47.65 8.33 22.75
C SER A 81 -48.04 7.28 23.79
N ASN A 82 -48.94 6.36 23.41
CA ASN A 82 -49.46 5.31 24.28
C ASN A 82 -50.00 5.83 25.63
N GLY A 83 -50.67 6.99 25.62
CA GLY A 83 -51.22 7.63 26.82
C GLY A 83 -50.17 8.23 27.77
N LYS A 84 -48.91 8.33 27.35
CA LYS A 84 -47.82 8.94 28.12
C LYS A 84 -47.32 10.21 27.44
N PHE A 85 -47.08 11.23 28.26
CA PHE A 85 -46.38 12.44 27.83
C PHE A 85 -44.87 12.26 28.03
N VAL A 86 -44.13 12.21 26.92
CA VAL A 86 -42.68 12.01 26.91
C VAL A 86 -42.00 13.32 26.54
N VAL A 87 -41.04 13.74 27.35
CA VAL A 87 -40.19 14.91 27.11
C VAL A 87 -38.78 14.43 26.81
N VAL A 88 -38.24 14.87 25.68
CA VAL A 88 -36.86 14.56 25.26
C VAL A 88 -36.06 15.85 25.30
N GLU A 89 -34.98 15.83 26.10
CA GLU A 89 -33.98 16.88 26.15
C GLU A 89 -32.72 16.41 25.44
N ARG A 90 -32.13 17.27 24.62
CA ARG A 90 -30.92 16.99 23.85
C ARG A 90 -29.88 18.06 24.16
N GLU A 91 -28.65 17.62 24.34
CA GLU A 91 -27.49 18.47 24.51
C GLU A 91 -26.40 18.05 23.54
N LYS A 92 -25.75 19.03 22.92
CA LYS A 92 -24.55 18.78 22.13
C LYS A 92 -23.39 18.49 23.07
N LYS A 93 -22.74 17.34 22.89
CA LYS A 93 -21.55 16.93 23.64
C LYS A 93 -20.39 16.68 22.67
N SER A 94 -19.17 16.90 23.15
CA SER A 94 -17.93 16.57 22.43
C SER A 94 -17.11 15.58 23.25
N LEU A 95 -16.44 14.65 22.57
CA LEU A 95 -15.55 13.68 23.17
C LEU A 95 -14.26 13.62 22.34
N THR A 96 -13.13 13.73 23.03
CA THR A 96 -11.79 13.60 22.44
C THR A 96 -11.02 12.60 23.29
N THR A 97 -10.49 11.56 22.65
CA THR A 97 -9.74 10.49 23.32
C THR A 97 -8.47 10.17 22.54
N SER A 98 -7.49 9.55 23.21
CA SER A 98 -6.24 9.09 22.59
C SER A 98 -5.82 7.76 23.23
N PRO A 99 -6.57 6.68 22.99
CA PRO A 99 -6.26 5.37 23.56
C PRO A 99 -4.96 4.81 22.97
N VAL A 100 -4.24 4.03 23.77
CA VAL A 100 -3.09 3.24 23.31
C VAL A 100 -3.48 1.78 23.06
N ASP A 101 -4.53 1.30 23.70
CA ASP A 101 -5.09 -0.04 23.49
C ASP A 101 -6.01 -0.05 22.27
N ILE A 102 -5.74 -0.98 21.35
CA ILE A 102 -6.49 -1.12 20.09
C ILE A 102 -7.27 -2.44 20.14
N SER A 103 -8.58 -2.35 19.92
CA SER A 103 -9.44 -3.52 19.88
C SER A 103 -9.15 -4.38 18.66
N ILE A 104 -9.09 -5.72 18.84
CA ILE A 104 -8.91 -6.67 17.75
C ILE A 104 -10.27 -7.22 17.33
N ILE A 105 -10.56 -7.11 16.03
CA ILE A 105 -11.74 -7.73 15.42
C ILE A 105 -11.33 -9.13 14.91
N ASP A 106 -12.12 -10.15 15.27
CA ASP A 106 -11.80 -11.56 15.01
C ASP A 106 -11.56 -11.86 13.51
N SER A 107 -12.29 -11.19 12.62
CA SER A 107 -12.16 -11.37 11.16
C SER A 107 -10.77 -11.04 10.59
N VAL A 108 -9.93 -10.31 11.34
CA VAL A 108 -8.56 -9.93 10.93
C VAL A 108 -7.52 -10.30 11.98
N ALA A 109 -7.86 -11.19 12.92
CA ALA A 109 -6.97 -11.60 14.01
C ALA A 109 -5.63 -12.20 13.50
N ASN A 110 -5.63 -12.80 12.30
CA ASN A 110 -4.43 -13.36 11.69
C ASN A 110 -3.33 -12.32 11.35
N ARG A 111 -3.64 -11.01 11.39
CA ARG A 111 -2.67 -9.93 11.15
C ARG A 111 -2.07 -9.36 12.43
N THR A 112 -2.59 -9.75 13.60
CA THR A 112 -2.20 -9.18 14.89
C THR A 112 -1.56 -10.23 15.77
N TYR A 113 -0.23 -10.16 15.88
CA TYR A 113 0.58 -11.02 16.75
C TYR A 113 1.85 -10.26 17.17
N PRO A 114 2.51 -10.64 18.28
CA PRO A 114 3.73 -9.97 18.73
C PRO A 114 4.83 -9.96 17.65
N GLY A 115 5.35 -8.77 17.32
CA GLY A 115 6.36 -8.58 16.28
C GLY A 115 5.83 -8.35 14.86
N ALA A 116 4.51 -8.33 14.66
CA ALA A 116 3.92 -7.96 13.37
C ALA A 116 4.24 -6.49 13.02
N VAL A 117 4.53 -6.24 11.74
CA VAL A 117 4.72 -4.89 11.19
C VAL A 117 3.48 -4.50 10.39
N GLN A 118 2.88 -3.37 10.74
CA GLN A 118 1.66 -2.86 10.10
C GLN A 118 1.84 -1.39 9.69
N LEU A 119 0.98 -0.92 8.78
CA LEU A 119 0.97 0.47 8.34
C LEU A 119 0.06 1.31 9.24
N ALA A 120 0.55 2.43 9.75
CA ALA A 120 -0.27 3.42 10.44
C ALA A 120 -1.08 4.22 9.39
N ASN A 121 -2.31 3.79 9.12
CA ASN A 121 -3.19 4.42 8.14
C ASN A 121 -4.68 4.26 8.53
N LYS A 122 -5.58 4.79 7.69
CA LYS A 122 -7.03 4.74 7.93
C LYS A 122 -7.62 3.33 8.01
N ALA A 123 -7.00 2.31 7.41
CA ALA A 123 -7.49 0.93 7.52
C ALA A 123 -7.13 0.28 8.87
N PHE A 124 -6.17 0.86 9.59
CA PHE A 124 -5.79 0.48 10.95
C PHE A 124 -6.59 1.21 12.03
N ALA A 125 -7.10 2.40 11.71
CA ALA A 125 -7.82 3.30 12.62
C ALA A 125 -9.33 3.03 12.70
#